data_AF-A0A950NL36-F1
#
_entry.id   AF-A0A950NL36-F1
#
_cell.length_a   1.000
_cell.length_b   1.000
_cell.length_c   1.000
_cell.angle_alpha   90.00
_cell.angle_beta   90.00
_cell.angle_gamma   90.00
#
_symmetry.space_group_name_H-M   'P 1'
#
loop_
_entity.id
_entity.type
_entity.pdbx_description
1 polymer ?
#
loop_
_entity_poly.entity_id
_entity_poly.type
_entity_poly.pdbx_seq_one_letter_code
_entity_poly.pdbx_strand_id
1 'polypeptide(L)'
;FGSYESSDEQAVITAQRFVKEAGCDAVKLERGGTSAQRARAIVDSGVAVMGHVGLTPQTATSLGGHRAQGRTADRALQVARDAIALEEAGCFAVVFEAIPAAVGDVLMRLLNVPVIGIGAGAATDGQVLVFHDLLGIYDGHVPRFVKRYAEIKAQMVAGVAEYAADVRAGAFPGQEHSYTIDPDELALFEARLVQGGVVRTGRG
;
A
#
# COMPACT_ATOMS: atom_id res chain seq x y z
N PHE A 1 7.75 10.44 -0.28
CA PHE A 1 8.70 11.30 0.45
C PHE A 1 9.90 11.59 -0.43
N GLY A 2 10.27 12.86 -0.53
CA GLY A 2 11.41 13.36 -1.33
C GLY A 2 11.15 13.45 -2.84
N SER A 3 9.90 13.27 -3.26
CA SER A 3 9.51 13.11 -4.67
C SER A 3 8.61 14.22 -5.20
N TYR A 4 8.13 15.11 -4.34
CA TYR A 4 7.24 16.22 -4.72
C TYR A 4 7.50 17.51 -3.93
N GLU A 5 8.27 17.43 -2.85
CA GLU A 5 8.37 18.49 -1.85
C GLU A 5 9.30 19.63 -2.27
N SER A 6 10.23 19.39 -3.22
CA SER A 6 11.28 20.37 -3.54
C SER A 6 10.83 21.49 -4.47
N SER A 7 9.95 21.21 -5.44
CA SER A 7 9.47 22.19 -6.43
C SER A 7 8.19 21.73 -7.14
N ASP A 8 7.53 22.65 -7.86
CA ASP A 8 6.26 22.39 -8.55
C ASP A 8 6.56 21.53 -9.78
N GLU A 9 7.67 21.83 -10.45
CA GLU A 9 8.22 21.03 -11.52
C GLU A 9 8.50 19.59 -11.08
N GLN A 10 9.16 19.37 -9.94
CA GLN A 10 9.41 18.02 -9.44
C GLN A 10 8.08 17.30 -9.15
N ALA A 11 7.13 17.98 -8.48
CA ALA A 11 5.84 17.41 -8.15
C ALA A 11 5.05 16.97 -9.40
N VAL A 12 5.01 17.83 -10.42
CA VAL A 12 4.34 17.57 -11.70
C VAL A 12 5.01 16.43 -12.45
N ILE A 13 6.34 16.44 -12.61
CA ILE A 13 7.08 15.38 -13.31
C ILE A 13 6.82 14.04 -12.62
N THR A 14 6.96 13.97 -11.30
CA THR A 14 6.70 12.74 -10.55
C THR A 14 5.26 12.26 -10.74
N ALA A 15 4.28 13.15 -10.63
CA ALA A 15 2.87 12.80 -10.80
C ALA A 15 2.56 12.25 -12.21
N GLN A 16 3.11 12.89 -13.25
CA GLN A 16 2.94 12.43 -14.62
C GLN A 16 3.56 11.05 -14.86
N ARG A 17 4.67 10.72 -14.20
CA ARG A 17 5.27 9.38 -14.29
C ARG A 17 4.38 8.32 -13.64
N PHE A 18 3.76 8.59 -12.50
CA PHE A 18 2.78 7.67 -11.91
C PHE A 18 1.62 7.38 -12.86
N VAL A 19 1.13 8.39 -13.59
CA VAL A 19 0.06 8.18 -14.58
C VAL A 19 0.55 7.44 -15.82
N LYS A 20 1.61 7.91 -16.46
CA LYS A 20 2.07 7.42 -17.76
C LYS A 20 2.81 6.09 -17.70
N GLU A 21 3.61 5.89 -16.65
CA GLU A 21 4.51 4.73 -16.53
C GLU A 21 3.92 3.66 -15.60
N ALA A 22 3.23 4.06 -14.52
CA ALA A 22 2.71 3.13 -13.51
C ALA A 22 1.21 2.84 -13.64
N GLY A 23 0.50 3.53 -14.54
CA GLY A 23 -0.93 3.30 -14.80
C GLY A 23 -1.86 3.76 -13.67
N CYS A 24 -1.43 4.73 -12.85
CA CYS A 24 -2.28 5.32 -11.82
C CYS A 24 -3.23 6.35 -12.42
N ASP A 25 -4.50 6.37 -11.98
CA ASP A 25 -5.45 7.43 -12.39
C ASP A 25 -5.28 8.73 -11.60
N ALA A 26 -4.68 8.65 -10.41
CA ALA A 26 -4.49 9.75 -9.49
C ALA A 26 -3.26 9.57 -8.61
N VAL A 27 -2.83 10.65 -7.96
CA VAL A 27 -1.75 10.64 -6.96
C VAL A 27 -2.25 11.16 -5.61
N LYS A 28 -1.59 10.72 -4.52
CA LYS A 28 -1.86 11.21 -3.16
C LYS A 28 -0.63 11.88 -2.60
N LEU A 29 -0.80 13.05 -1.99
CA LEU A 29 0.27 13.78 -1.31
C LEU A 29 -0.10 14.13 0.12
N GLU A 30 0.91 14.23 0.97
CA GLU A 30 0.75 14.43 2.41
C GLU A 30 0.99 15.87 2.83
N ARG A 31 0.32 16.25 3.92
CA ARG A 31 0.36 17.55 4.61
C ARG A 31 -0.42 18.65 3.88
N GLY A 32 -0.80 19.68 4.63
CA GLY A 32 -1.17 20.98 4.06
C GLY A 32 0.06 21.87 3.85
N GLY A 33 -0.12 23.18 3.97
CA GLY A 33 0.97 24.16 3.78
C GLY A 33 1.55 24.14 2.37
N THR A 34 2.86 23.96 2.23
CA THR A 34 3.55 23.93 0.92
C THR A 34 3.04 22.83 0.00
N SER A 35 2.48 21.75 0.54
CA SER A 35 1.87 20.68 -0.23
C SER A 35 0.61 21.12 -0.98
N ALA A 36 -0.14 22.11 -0.48
CA ALA A 36 -1.29 22.66 -1.21
C ALA A 36 -0.86 23.37 -2.49
N GLN A 37 0.28 24.07 -2.47
CA GLN A 37 0.87 24.63 -3.70
C GLN A 37 1.27 23.52 -4.68
N ARG A 38 1.91 22.45 -4.20
CA ARG A 38 2.28 21.31 -5.07
C ARG A 38 1.04 20.63 -5.65
N ALA A 39 -0.01 20.47 -4.85
CA ALA A 39 -1.28 19.91 -5.30
C ALA A 39 -1.87 20.74 -6.44
N ARG A 40 -1.92 22.07 -6.28
CA ARG A 40 -2.39 22.98 -7.33
C ARG A 40 -1.61 22.77 -8.64
N ALA A 41 -0.28 22.78 -8.58
CA ALA A 41 0.54 22.61 -9.77
C ALA A 41 0.29 21.27 -10.49
N ILE A 42 0.11 20.19 -9.73
CA ILE A 42 -0.21 18.87 -10.28
C ILE A 42 -1.61 18.88 -10.92
N VAL A 43 -2.62 19.43 -10.23
CA VAL A 43 -4.00 19.54 -10.73
C VAL A 43 -4.05 20.37 -12.01
N ASP A 44 -3.39 21.53 -12.05
CA ASP A 44 -3.32 22.42 -13.21
C ASP A 44 -2.63 21.75 -14.41
N SER A 45 -1.76 20.76 -14.17
CA SER A 45 -1.14 19.93 -15.22
C SER A 45 -2.06 18.83 -15.77
N GLY A 46 -3.25 18.66 -15.19
CA GLY A 46 -4.27 17.69 -15.61
C GLY A 46 -4.26 16.36 -14.86
N VAL A 47 -3.49 16.22 -13.76
CA VAL A 47 -3.44 14.99 -12.96
C VAL A 47 -4.30 15.13 -11.70
N ALA A 48 -5.18 14.17 -11.44
CA ALA A 48 -6.03 14.16 -10.26
C ALA A 48 -5.23 13.94 -8.97
N VAL A 49 -5.54 14.71 -7.93
CA VAL A 49 -4.83 14.68 -6.64
C VAL A 49 -5.79 14.41 -5.48
N MET A 50 -5.42 13.45 -4.63
CA MET A 50 -6.00 13.26 -3.30
C MET A 50 -5.09 13.89 -2.24
N GLY A 51 -5.65 14.77 -1.42
CA GLY A 51 -4.96 15.36 -0.27
C GLY A 51 -4.87 14.37 0.90
N HIS A 52 -3.98 14.62 1.86
CA HIS A 52 -3.90 13.85 3.10
C HIS A 52 -3.46 14.73 4.28
N VAL A 53 -4.32 14.82 5.30
CA VAL A 53 -4.10 15.56 6.55
C VAL A 53 -4.25 14.68 7.80
N GLY A 54 -3.87 15.23 8.95
CA GLY A 54 -3.81 14.48 10.20
C GLY A 54 -2.40 13.93 10.40
N LEU A 55 -2.30 12.68 10.84
CA LEU A 55 -1.00 12.01 10.91
C LEU A 55 -0.50 11.78 9.48
N THR A 56 0.66 12.32 9.15
CA THR A 56 1.30 12.14 7.84
C THR A 56 2.56 11.31 8.00
N PRO A 57 2.50 9.98 7.75
CA PRO A 57 3.56 9.04 8.08
C PRO A 57 4.94 9.41 7.54
N GLN A 58 5.01 10.03 6.35
CA GLN A 58 6.27 10.48 5.75
C GLN A 58 7.05 11.44 6.65
N THR A 59 6.36 12.03 7.62
CA THR A 59 6.93 13.03 8.50
C THR A 59 6.55 12.83 9.97
N ALA A 60 6.20 11.59 10.31
CA ALA A 60 5.88 11.18 11.67
C ALA A 60 6.96 11.61 12.68
N THR A 61 8.25 11.55 12.31
CA THR A 61 9.35 11.99 13.19
C THR A 61 9.20 13.45 13.62
N SER A 62 8.87 14.36 12.69
CA SER A 62 8.62 15.77 13.01
C SER A 62 7.35 15.98 13.85
N LEU A 63 6.41 15.04 13.79
CA LEU A 63 5.17 15.03 14.56
C LEU A 63 5.29 14.34 15.93
N GLY A 64 6.49 13.86 16.30
CA GLY A 64 6.72 13.14 17.55
C GLY A 64 6.29 11.66 17.51
N GLY A 65 6.33 11.07 16.33
CA GLY A 65 5.97 9.68 16.02
C GLY A 65 4.55 9.50 15.49
N HIS A 66 4.09 8.26 15.47
CA HIS A 66 2.74 7.89 15.02
C HIS A 66 1.69 8.17 16.10
N ARG A 67 1.37 9.46 16.29
CA ARG A 67 0.39 9.94 17.27
C ARG A 67 -0.79 10.59 16.58
N ALA A 68 -1.97 10.43 17.18
CA ALA A 68 -3.18 11.09 16.71
C ALA A 68 -3.03 12.63 16.71
N GLN A 69 -3.49 13.27 15.64
CA GLN A 69 -3.44 14.72 15.45
C GLN A 69 -4.78 15.37 15.80
N GLY A 70 -4.82 16.68 16.05
CA GLY A 70 -6.06 17.36 16.42
C GLY A 70 -6.54 17.15 17.86
N ARG A 71 -5.65 16.75 18.78
CA ARG A 71 -5.98 16.54 20.21
C ARG A 71 -6.11 17.83 21.01
N THR A 72 -5.69 18.96 20.46
CA THR A 72 -5.89 20.30 21.01
C THR A 72 -6.61 21.16 19.98
N ALA A 73 -7.29 22.22 20.43
CA ALA A 73 -8.02 23.13 19.54
C ALA A 73 -7.11 23.69 18.43
N ASP A 74 -5.89 24.15 18.77
CA ASP A 74 -4.94 24.68 17.78
C ASP A 74 -4.54 23.65 16.74
N ARG A 75 -4.32 22.40 17.16
CA ARG A 75 -3.96 21.32 16.23
C ARG A 75 -5.15 20.92 15.36
N ALA A 76 -6.36 20.89 15.90
CA ALA A 76 -7.57 20.62 15.13
C ALA A 76 -7.82 21.73 14.10
N LEU A 77 -7.61 23.00 14.49
CA LEU A 77 -7.70 24.15 13.61
C LEU A 77 -6.66 24.10 12.49
N GLN A 78 -5.43 23.67 12.79
CA GLN A 78 -4.42 23.50 11.75
C GLN A 78 -4.81 22.40 10.74
N VAL A 79 -5.33 21.26 11.22
CA VAL A 79 -5.84 20.20 10.34
C VAL A 79 -6.99 20.73 9.46
N ALA A 80 -7.89 21.54 10.01
CA ALA A 80 -8.98 22.16 9.25
C ALA A 80 -8.43 23.05 8.13
N ARG A 81 -7.48 23.94 8.45
CA ARG A 81 -6.84 24.84 7.48
C ARG A 81 -6.13 24.08 6.38
N ASP A 82 -5.40 23.02 6.75
CA ASP A 82 -4.69 22.18 5.80
C ASP A 82 -5.65 21.45 4.85
N ALA A 83 -6.77 20.93 5.38
CA ALA A 83 -7.78 20.24 4.59
C ALA A 83 -8.45 21.19 3.58
N ILE A 84 -8.86 22.38 4.05
CA ILE A 84 -9.48 23.41 3.21
C ILE A 84 -8.49 23.89 2.15
N ALA A 85 -7.22 24.13 2.50
CA ALA A 85 -6.21 24.55 1.52
C ALA A 85 -5.98 23.51 0.42
N LEU A 86 -6.04 22.21 0.76
CA LEU A 86 -5.94 21.14 -0.23
C LEU A 86 -7.19 21.04 -1.12
N GLU A 87 -8.38 21.19 -0.55
CA GLU A 87 -9.63 21.29 -1.33
C GLU A 87 -9.57 22.49 -2.28
N GLU A 88 -9.24 23.68 -1.77
CA GLU A 88 -9.09 24.88 -2.57
C GLU A 88 -8.09 24.65 -3.70
N ALA A 89 -6.95 23.99 -3.43
CA ALA A 89 -5.94 23.60 -4.42
C ALA A 89 -6.44 22.66 -5.53
N GLY A 90 -7.67 22.16 -5.45
CA GLY A 90 -8.31 21.32 -6.46
C GLY A 90 -8.15 19.83 -6.21
N CYS A 91 -7.75 19.41 -4.99
CA CYS A 91 -7.79 17.99 -4.64
C CYS A 91 -9.22 17.47 -4.72
N PHE A 92 -9.43 16.34 -5.40
CA PHE A 92 -10.77 15.78 -5.60
C PHE A 92 -11.32 15.07 -4.35
N ALA A 93 -10.45 14.74 -3.39
CA ALA A 93 -10.77 14.10 -2.12
C ALA A 93 -9.64 14.33 -1.12
N VAL A 94 -9.91 14.12 0.18
CA VAL A 94 -8.90 14.25 1.25
C VAL A 94 -8.95 13.04 2.19
N VAL A 95 -7.78 12.47 2.48
CA VAL A 95 -7.63 11.46 3.54
C VAL A 95 -7.47 12.14 4.89
N PHE A 96 -8.21 11.65 5.88
CA PHE A 96 -8.09 12.00 7.29
C PHE A 96 -7.50 10.82 8.05
N GLU A 97 -6.25 10.95 8.54
CA GLU A 97 -5.56 9.89 9.28
C GLU A 97 -5.36 10.22 10.76
N ALA A 98 -5.78 9.29 11.63
CA ALA A 98 -5.59 9.35 13.08
C ALA A 98 -6.04 10.68 13.71
N ILE A 99 -7.29 11.07 13.46
CA ILE A 99 -7.94 12.28 13.99
C ILE A 99 -9.03 11.86 14.99
N PRO A 100 -9.18 12.51 16.17
CA PRO A 100 -10.31 12.25 17.06
C PRO A 100 -11.65 12.33 16.32
N ALA A 101 -12.51 11.33 16.49
CA ALA A 101 -13.79 11.25 15.78
C ALA A 101 -14.62 12.54 15.91
N ALA A 102 -14.73 13.10 17.12
CA ALA A 102 -15.46 14.36 17.33
C ALA A 102 -14.89 15.56 16.57
N VAL A 103 -13.57 15.57 16.29
CA VAL A 103 -12.95 16.59 15.42
C VAL A 103 -13.32 16.30 13.97
N GLY A 104 -13.21 15.04 13.54
CA GLY A 104 -13.66 14.59 12.22
C GLY A 104 -15.10 15.03 11.92
N ASP A 105 -16.04 14.77 12.83
CA ASP A 105 -17.46 15.12 12.70
C ASP A 105 -17.70 16.63 12.47
N VAL A 106 -16.87 17.48 13.06
CA VAL A 106 -16.92 18.94 12.86
C VAL A 106 -16.34 19.30 11.51
N LEU A 107 -15.18 18.72 11.15
CA LEU A 107 -14.51 19.01 9.88
C LEU A 107 -15.33 18.55 8.67
N MET A 108 -16.06 17.44 8.76
CA MET A 108 -16.95 16.96 7.70
C MET A 108 -17.99 18.01 7.24
N ARG A 109 -18.32 18.98 8.10
CA ARG A 109 -19.27 20.06 7.76
C ARG A 109 -18.64 21.22 7.00
N LEU A 110 -17.31 21.22 6.86
CA LEU A 110 -16.53 22.31 6.27
C LEU A 110 -16.05 21.98 4.86
N LEU A 111 -15.88 20.70 4.54
CA LEU A 111 -15.37 20.21 3.26
C LEU A 111 -16.53 19.85 2.33
N ASN A 112 -16.37 20.12 1.04
CA ASN A 112 -17.34 19.76 -0.01
C ASN A 112 -16.86 18.57 -0.85
N VAL A 113 -15.57 18.26 -0.79
CA VAL A 113 -14.98 17.07 -1.43
C VAL A 113 -15.10 15.83 -0.54
N PRO A 114 -15.18 14.62 -1.12
CA PRO A 114 -15.19 13.38 -0.35
C PRO A 114 -14.00 13.26 0.61
N VAL A 115 -14.29 12.82 1.83
CA VAL A 115 -13.30 12.55 2.87
C VAL A 115 -13.19 11.05 3.12
N ILE A 116 -11.97 10.52 3.07
CA ILE A 116 -11.68 9.10 3.35
C ILE A 116 -10.97 8.98 4.70
N GLY A 117 -11.58 8.28 5.64
CA GLY A 117 -11.06 8.11 6.99
C GLY A 117 -10.16 6.89 7.14
N ILE A 118 -9.11 7.04 7.95
CA ILE A 118 -8.36 5.92 8.55
C ILE A 118 -8.06 6.28 10.00
N GLY A 119 -8.85 5.70 10.92
CA GLY A 119 -8.82 6.12 12.32
C GLY A 119 -9.28 7.56 12.56
N ALA A 120 -10.23 8.04 11.74
CA ALA A 120 -10.83 9.37 11.83
C ALA A 120 -12.32 9.38 12.25
N GLY A 121 -12.84 8.23 12.70
CA GLY A 121 -14.27 8.06 13.00
C GLY A 121 -15.08 7.60 11.79
N ALA A 122 -16.36 7.31 12.02
CA ALA A 122 -17.27 6.75 11.01
C ALA A 122 -18.01 7.81 10.18
N ALA A 123 -17.87 9.11 10.51
CA ALA A 123 -18.56 10.19 9.83
C ALA A 123 -17.96 10.57 8.47
N THR A 124 -16.76 10.06 8.14
CA THR A 124 -16.15 10.28 6.81
C THR A 124 -16.90 9.52 5.73
N ASP A 125 -16.90 10.03 4.50
CA ASP A 125 -17.68 9.46 3.37
C ASP A 125 -17.22 8.06 2.96
N GLY A 126 -15.95 7.73 3.24
CA GLY A 126 -15.38 6.41 3.04
C GLY A 126 -14.35 6.06 4.10
N GLN A 127 -13.84 4.83 4.02
CA GLN A 127 -12.84 4.30 4.94
C GLN A 127 -11.71 3.61 4.15
N VAL A 128 -10.49 3.67 4.67
CA VAL A 128 -9.34 2.94 4.16
C VAL A 128 -8.59 2.25 5.30
N LEU A 129 -8.06 1.05 5.04
CA LEU A 129 -7.16 0.32 5.92
C LEU A 129 -6.03 -0.28 5.09
N VAL A 130 -4.88 -0.49 5.70
CA VAL A 130 -3.80 -1.25 5.08
C VAL A 130 -4.23 -2.71 4.99
N PHE A 131 -4.14 -3.30 3.79
CA PHE A 131 -4.58 -4.68 3.54
C PHE A 131 -3.95 -5.72 4.49
N HIS A 132 -2.66 -5.58 4.77
CA HIS A 132 -1.91 -6.45 5.68
C HIS A 132 -2.40 -6.34 7.13
N ASP A 133 -2.74 -5.13 7.57
CA ASP A 133 -3.33 -4.87 8.88
C ASP A 133 -4.72 -5.51 8.96
N LEU A 134 -5.53 -5.31 7.91
CA LEU A 134 -6.89 -5.81 7.81
C LEU A 134 -6.95 -7.35 7.89
N LEU A 135 -6.02 -8.05 7.25
CA LEU A 135 -5.99 -9.51 7.16
C LEU A 135 -5.04 -10.21 8.16
N GLY A 136 -4.37 -9.46 9.03
CA GLY A 136 -3.46 -10.04 10.02
C GLY A 136 -2.33 -10.85 9.38
N ILE A 137 -1.67 -10.30 8.35
CA ILE A 137 -0.62 -11.01 7.58
C ILE A 137 0.74 -11.04 8.33
N TYR A 138 0.95 -10.16 9.30
CA TYR A 138 2.21 -10.03 10.03
C TYR A 138 2.02 -10.00 11.56
N ASP A 139 3.11 -10.27 12.28
CA ASP A 139 3.18 -10.06 13.73
C ASP A 139 3.69 -8.67 14.01
N GLY A 140 3.08 -7.95 14.93
CA GLY A 140 3.57 -6.64 15.33
C GLY A 140 2.50 -5.78 15.97
N HIS A 141 2.85 -4.51 16.13
CA HIS A 141 1.94 -3.51 16.65
C HIS A 141 0.82 -3.24 15.64
N VAL A 142 -0.41 -3.53 16.04
CA VAL A 142 -1.61 -3.17 15.28
C VAL A 142 -2.07 -1.78 15.75
N PRO A 143 -2.17 -0.78 14.86
CA PRO A 143 -2.70 0.52 15.24
C PRO A 143 -4.09 0.40 15.86
N ARG A 144 -4.39 1.19 16.90
CA ARG A 144 -5.65 1.12 17.65
C ARG A 144 -6.91 1.20 16.78
N PHE A 145 -6.85 1.90 15.65
CA PHE A 145 -7.98 2.09 14.75
C PHE A 145 -8.22 0.92 13.79
N VAL A 146 -7.34 -0.08 13.75
CA VAL A 146 -7.48 -1.24 12.88
C VAL A 146 -8.39 -2.27 13.55
N LYS A 147 -9.38 -2.75 12.79
CA LYS A 147 -10.05 -4.02 13.05
C LYS A 147 -9.46 -5.07 12.12
N ARG A 148 -8.94 -6.17 12.68
CA ARG A 148 -8.58 -7.35 11.91
C ARG A 148 -9.85 -8.12 11.53
N TYR A 149 -10.04 -8.33 10.24
CA TYR A 149 -11.14 -9.12 9.69
C TYR A 149 -10.75 -10.59 9.49
N ALA A 150 -9.45 -10.88 9.45
CA ALA A 150 -8.90 -12.23 9.43
C ALA A 150 -7.53 -12.26 10.12
N GLU A 151 -7.04 -13.46 10.41
CA GLU A 151 -5.71 -13.75 10.96
C GLU A 151 -5.00 -14.76 10.06
N ILE A 152 -4.68 -14.32 8.83
CA ILE A 152 -4.26 -15.23 7.75
C ILE A 152 -2.83 -15.75 7.93
N LYS A 153 -2.00 -15.04 8.71
CA LYS A 153 -0.59 -15.41 8.91
C LYS A 153 -0.42 -16.88 9.32
N ALA A 154 -1.20 -17.34 10.30
CA ALA A 154 -1.07 -18.71 10.82
C ALA A 154 -1.32 -19.75 9.72
N GLN A 155 -2.29 -19.50 8.84
CA GLN A 155 -2.62 -20.38 7.72
C GLN A 155 -1.51 -20.37 6.66
N MET A 156 -0.96 -19.19 6.33
CA MET A 156 0.18 -19.08 5.41
C MET A 156 1.40 -19.83 5.93
N VAL A 157 1.74 -19.66 7.22
CA VAL A 157 2.87 -20.35 7.84
C VAL A 157 2.66 -21.86 7.84
N ALA A 158 1.45 -22.32 8.18
CA ALA A 158 1.13 -23.74 8.17
C ALA A 158 1.29 -24.36 6.78
N GLY A 159 0.72 -23.75 5.73
CA GLY A 159 0.82 -24.28 4.37
C GLY A 159 2.26 -24.31 3.83
N VAL A 160 3.06 -23.29 4.14
CA VAL A 160 4.49 -23.28 3.77
C VAL A 160 5.28 -24.34 4.54
N ALA A 161 4.96 -24.57 5.81
CA ALA A 161 5.61 -25.59 6.63
C ALA A 161 5.27 -27.01 6.16
N GLU A 162 4.00 -27.25 5.79
CA GLU A 162 3.53 -28.51 5.22
C GLU A 162 4.22 -28.80 3.88
N TYR A 163 4.21 -27.83 2.95
CA TYR A 163 4.95 -27.94 1.69
C TYR A 163 6.44 -28.26 1.91
N ALA A 164 7.09 -27.57 2.86
CA ALA A 164 8.49 -27.81 3.17
C ALA A 164 8.73 -29.20 3.79
N ALA A 165 7.77 -29.75 4.54
CA ALA A 165 7.83 -31.10 5.05
C ALA A 165 7.69 -32.13 3.92
N ASP A 166 6.71 -31.94 3.02
CA ASP A 166 6.47 -32.83 1.89
C ASP A 166 7.67 -32.91 0.95
N VAL A 167 8.30 -31.76 0.63
CA VAL A 167 9.51 -31.72 -0.20
C VAL A 167 10.67 -32.47 0.47
N ARG A 168 10.89 -32.25 1.77
CA ARG A 168 11.98 -32.92 2.51
C ARG A 168 11.75 -34.42 2.67
N ALA A 169 10.50 -34.85 2.78
CA ALA A 169 10.11 -36.24 2.84
C ALA A 169 10.07 -36.92 1.45
N GLY A 170 10.15 -36.16 0.36
CA GLY A 170 9.94 -36.66 -1.00
C GLY A 170 8.48 -37.01 -1.31
N ALA A 171 7.53 -36.55 -0.50
CA ALA A 171 6.10 -36.72 -0.74
C ALA A 171 5.58 -35.76 -1.83
N PHE A 172 6.22 -34.59 -1.98
CA PHE A 172 5.97 -33.67 -3.09
C PHE A 172 7.22 -33.50 -3.98
N PRO A 173 7.07 -33.53 -5.32
CA PRO A 173 5.83 -33.79 -6.06
C PRO A 173 5.40 -35.26 -6.00
N GLY A 174 4.09 -35.48 -5.87
CA GLY A 174 3.46 -36.78 -6.08
C GLY A 174 3.34 -37.14 -7.57
N GLN A 175 2.84 -38.34 -7.86
CA GLN A 175 2.64 -38.80 -9.25
C GLN A 175 1.60 -37.94 -9.99
N GLU A 176 0.55 -37.53 -9.30
CA GLU A 176 -0.50 -36.64 -9.80
C GLU A 176 -0.01 -35.22 -10.11
N HIS A 177 1.15 -34.84 -9.55
CA HIS A 177 1.82 -33.57 -9.79
C HIS A 177 2.98 -33.70 -10.79
N SER A 178 3.13 -34.87 -11.42
CA SER A 178 4.23 -35.18 -12.33
C SER A 178 3.72 -35.50 -13.74
N TYR A 179 4.46 -35.04 -14.76
CA TYR A 179 4.21 -35.45 -16.15
C TYR A 179 4.88 -36.79 -16.45
N THR A 180 4.27 -37.59 -17.30
CA THR A 180 4.81 -38.87 -17.77
C THR A 180 5.38 -38.72 -19.18
N ILE A 181 6.33 -39.58 -19.52
CA ILE A 181 6.85 -39.78 -20.88
C ILE A 181 6.48 -41.20 -21.32
N ASP A 182 6.20 -41.37 -22.61
CA ASP A 182 6.03 -42.71 -23.17
C ASP A 182 7.31 -43.54 -22.94
N PRO A 183 7.21 -44.79 -22.46
CA PRO A 183 8.38 -45.61 -22.17
C PRO A 183 9.34 -45.81 -23.37
N ASP A 184 8.80 -45.88 -24.59
CA ASP A 184 9.62 -46.10 -25.79
C ASP A 184 10.40 -44.83 -26.16
N GLU A 185 9.77 -43.66 -26.01
CA GLU A 185 10.43 -42.36 -26.20
C GLU A 185 11.51 -42.11 -25.14
N LEU A 186 11.29 -42.55 -23.89
CA LEU A 186 12.30 -42.49 -22.84
C LEU A 186 13.53 -43.35 -23.17
N ALA A 187 13.32 -44.59 -23.62
CA ALA A 187 14.41 -45.47 -24.03
C ALA A 187 15.21 -44.90 -25.21
N LEU A 188 14.52 -44.30 -26.19
CA LEU A 188 15.16 -43.63 -27.32
C LEU A 188 15.99 -42.42 -26.87
N PHE A 189 15.48 -41.63 -25.93
CA PHE A 189 16.21 -40.50 -25.34
C PHE A 189 17.51 -40.97 -24.65
N GLU A 190 17.44 -42.01 -23.82
CA GLU A 190 18.60 -42.59 -23.14
C GLU A 190 19.67 -43.08 -24.13
N ALA A 191 19.26 -43.78 -25.20
CA ALA A 191 20.17 -44.23 -26.25
C ALA A 191 20.88 -43.06 -26.96
N ARG A 192 20.17 -41.96 -27.21
CA ARG A 192 20.72 -40.75 -27.86
C ARG A 192 21.72 -40.01 -26.98
N LEU A 193 21.52 -39.99 -25.65
CA LEU A 193 22.49 -39.37 -24.73
C LEU A 193 23.87 -40.03 -24.79
N VAL A 194 23.90 -41.36 -24.89
CA VAL A 194 25.14 -42.16 -24.99
C VAL A 194 25.82 -41.93 -26.34
N GLN A 195 25.07 -41.98 -27.44
CA GLN A 195 25.61 -41.79 -28.80
C GLN A 195 26.10 -40.36 -29.04
N GLY A 196 25.45 -39.36 -28.43
CA GLY A 196 25.79 -37.95 -28.58
C GLY A 196 26.89 -37.42 -27.65
N GLY A 197 27.45 -38.25 -26.75
CA GLY A 197 28.50 -37.83 -25.83
C GLY A 197 28.06 -36.84 -24.75
N VAL A 198 26.75 -36.77 -24.43
CA VAL A 198 26.16 -35.83 -23.45
C VAL A 198 26.15 -36.43 -22.03
N VAL A 199 27.04 -37.37 -21.73
CA VAL A 199 27.14 -37.99 -20.41
C VAL A 199 28.23 -37.26 -19.62
N ARG A 200 27.84 -36.49 -18.60
CA ARG A 200 28.76 -35.99 -17.56
C ARG A 200 28.66 -36.90 -16.34
N THR A 201 29.79 -37.25 -15.76
CA THR A 201 29.85 -37.94 -14.45
C THR A 201 29.10 -37.10 -13.41
N GLY A 202 28.07 -37.69 -12.80
CA GLY A 202 27.11 -36.98 -11.94
C GLY A 202 27.71 -36.44 -10.64
N ARG A 203 27.02 -35.48 -10.01
CA ARG A 203 27.30 -35.02 -8.64
C ARG A 203 26.95 -36.16 -7.67
N GLY A 204 27.92 -36.58 -6.87
CA GLY A 204 27.70 -37.44 -5.69
C GLY A 204 26.98 -36.71 -4.57
#